data_AF-A0A916I9I4-F1
#
_entry.id   AF-A0A916I9I4-F1
#
_cell.length_a   1.000
_cell.length_b   1.000
_cell.length_c   1.000
_cell.angle_alpha   90.00
_cell.angle_beta   90.00
_cell.angle_gamma   90.00
#
_symmetry.space_group_name_H-M   'P 1'
#
loop_
_entity.id
_entity.type
_entity.pdbx_description
1 polymer ?
#
loop_
_entity_poly.entity_id
_entity_poly.type
_entity_poly.pdbx_seq_one_letter_code
_entity_poly.pdbx_strand_id
1 'polypeptide(L)' 'QFGGDREAGMRDLLREKQPSLRTSKPSEIGEVAAMLCQKWAHNINGATIPVDGGWTAQ' A
#
# COMPACT_ATOMS: atom_id res chain seq x y z
N GLN A 1 2.31 23.32 10.23
CA GLN A 1 1.00 22.63 10.33
C GLN A 1 0.88 21.80 11.62
N PHE A 2 1.90 21.04 12.06
CA PHE A 2 1.78 20.18 13.27
C PHE A 2 2.86 20.35 14.36
N GLY A 3 3.68 21.42 14.32
CA GLY A 3 4.64 21.72 15.40
C GLY A 3 5.71 20.64 15.68
N GLY A 4 5.98 19.74 14.72
CA GLY A 4 6.92 18.62 14.89
C GLY A 4 6.27 17.30 15.30
N ASP A 5 4.95 17.26 15.54
CA ASP A 5 4.23 16.01 15.78
C ASP A 5 4.16 15.17 14.51
N ARG A 6 4.97 14.10 14.48
CA ARG A 6 5.07 13.16 13.37
C ARG A 6 3.79 12.36 13.17
N GLU A 7 3.13 11.95 14.26
CA GLU A 7 1.93 11.13 14.19
C GLU A 7 0.76 11.94 13.61
N ALA A 8 0.63 13.20 14.02
CA ALA A 8 -0.35 14.11 13.42
C ALA A 8 -0.07 14.35 11.93
N GLY A 9 1.19 14.59 11.55
CA GLY A 9 1.57 14.75 10.13
C GLY A 9 1.32 13.50 9.28
N MET A 10 1.60 12.31 9.82
CA MET A 10 1.35 11.04 9.13
C MET A 10 -0.16 10.81 8.90
N ARG A 11 -0.99 11.05 9.92
CA ARG A 11 -2.45 10.92 9.78
C ARG A 11 -3.01 11.87 8.73
N ASP A 12 -2.55 13.11 8.69
CA ASP A 12 -2.99 14.11 7.71
C ASP A 12 -2.59 13.70 6.29
N LEU A 13 -1.33 13.28 6.10
CA LEU A 13 -0.81 12.80 4.82
C LEU A 13 -1.62 11.60 4.29
N LEU A 14 -1.88 10.62 5.14
CA LEU A 14 -2.61 9.41 4.76
C LEU A 14 -4.07 9.71 4.41
N ARG A 15 -4.71 10.63 5.13
CA ARG A 15 -6.11 11.00 4.91
C ARG A 15 -6.36 11.56 3.51
N GLU A 16 -5.37 12.18 2.89
CA GLU A 16 -5.54 12.77 1.55
C GLU A 16 -5.73 11.71 0.46
N LYS A 17 -5.00 10.58 0.56
CA LYS A 17 -4.84 9.64 -0.56
C LYS A 17 -5.01 8.16 -0.21
N GLN A 18 -4.89 7.78 1.05
CA GLN A 18 -4.87 6.39 1.49
C GLN A 18 -6.06 6.10 2.44
N PRO A 19 -7.22 5.66 1.91
CA PRO A 19 -8.44 5.43 2.69
C PRO A 19 -8.28 4.52 3.91
N SER A 20 -7.32 3.58 3.89
CA SER A 20 -7.03 2.70 5.02
C SER A 20 -6.46 3.42 6.25
N LEU A 21 -6.01 4.67 6.11
CA LEU A 21 -5.41 5.49 7.17
C LEU A 21 -4.20 4.86 7.86
N ARG A 22 -3.52 3.95 7.17
CA ARG A 22 -2.25 3.35 7.60
C ARG A 22 -1.28 3.27 6.45
N THR A 23 0.00 3.36 6.75
CA THR A 23 1.04 3.05 5.78
C THR A 23 1.04 1.57 5.42
N SER A 24 1.37 1.26 4.15
CA SER A 24 1.73 -0.09 3.74
C SER A 24 3.12 -0.44 4.29
N LYS A 25 3.25 -1.61 4.90
CA LYS A 25 4.55 -2.12 5.38
C LYS A 25 5.32 -2.72 4.21
N PRO A 26 6.66 -2.62 4.18
CA PRO A 26 7.48 -3.29 3.16
C PRO A 26 7.21 -4.80 3.07
N SER A 27 6.91 -5.46 4.20
CA SER A 27 6.57 -6.88 4.22
C SER A 27 5.31 -7.23 3.44
N GLU A 28 4.31 -6.35 3.41
CA GLU A 28 3.05 -6.57 2.67
C GLU A 28 3.29 -6.56 1.16
N ILE A 29 4.21 -5.72 0.68
CA ILE A 29 4.66 -5.73 -0.71
C ILE A 29 5.45 -7.02 -0.99
N GLY A 30 6.30 -7.44 -0.05
CA GLY A 30 7.05 -8.68 -0.13
C GLY A 30 6.17 -9.93 -0.22
N GLU A 31 5.06 -9.97 0.51
CA GLU A 31 4.08 -11.06 0.45
C GLU A 31 3.43 -11.17 -0.93
N VAL A 32 3.05 -10.04 -1.55
CA VAL A 32 2.53 -10.03 -2.93
C VAL A 32 3.57 -10.50 -3.92
N ALA A 33 4.84 -10.09 -3.77
CA ALA A 33 5.93 -10.58 -4.61
C ALA A 33 6.13 -12.10 -4.46
N ALA A 34 6.14 -12.63 -3.24
CA ALA A 34 6.26 -14.05 -2.97
C ALA A 34 5.07 -14.87 -3.49
N MET A 35 3.86 -14.30 -3.44
CA MET A 35 2.65 -14.86 -4.04
C MET A 35 2.80 -15.00 -5.56
N LEU A 36 3.34 -13.98 -6.24
CA LEU A 36 3.57 -14.02 -7.70
C LEU A 36 4.62 -15.05 -8.13
N CYS A 37 5.50 -15.50 -7.23
CA CYS A 37 6.45 -16.58 -7.51
C CYS A 37 5.83 -17.99 -7.44
N GLN A 38 4.56 -18.13 -7.07
CA GLN A 38 3.91 -19.44 -6.96
C GLN A 38 3.57 -20.03 -8.33
N LYS A 39 3.57 -21.38 -8.44
CA LYS A 39 3.27 -22.09 -9.69
C LYS A 39 1.92 -21.71 -10.31
N TRP A 40 0.89 -21.46 -9.50
CA TRP A 40 -0.44 -21.11 -10.01
C TRP A 40 -0.45 -19.71 -10.65
N ALA A 41 0.43 -18.81 -10.24
CA ALA A 41 0.54 -17.45 -10.76
C ALA A 41 1.26 -17.38 -12.13
N HIS A 42 1.63 -18.52 -12.74
CA HIS A 42 2.42 -18.60 -13.97
C HIS A 42 1.88 -17.79 -15.17
N ASN A 43 0.58 -17.48 -15.19
CA ASN A 43 -0.03 -16.68 -16.26
C ASN A 43 -0.61 -15.34 -15.77
N ILE A 44 -0.22 -14.88 -14.57
CA ILE A 44 -0.49 -13.53 -14.11
C ILE A 44 0.63 -12.63 -14.65
N ASN A 45 0.35 -11.96 -15.76
CA ASN A 45 1.28 -11.05 -16.42
C ASN A 45 0.52 -9.84 -16.97
N GLY A 46 1.24 -8.73 -17.21
CA GLY A 46 0.68 -7.50 -17.78
C GLY A 46 -0.33 -6.76 -16.90
N ALA A 47 -0.48 -7.14 -15.62
CA ALA A 47 -1.43 -6.56 -14.69
C ALA A 47 -0.72 -5.79 -13.55
N THR A 48 -1.35 -4.71 -13.10
CA THR A 48 -0.96 -4.02 -11.87
C THR A 48 -1.69 -4.64 -10.68
N ILE A 49 -0.95 -4.96 -9.60
CA ILE A 49 -1.52 -5.44 -8.33
C ILE A 49 -1.25 -4.37 -7.26
N PRO A 50 -2.21 -3.50 -6.92
CA PRO A 50 -2.00 -2.40 -5.99
C PRO A 50 -1.90 -2.86 -4.53
N VAL A 51 -0.93 -2.30 -3.79
CA VAL A 51 -0.78 -2.43 -2.33
C VAL A 51 -0.78 -1.03 -1.71
N ASP A 52 -1.86 -0.30 -1.95
CA ASP A 52 -1.92 1.16 -1.80
C ASP A 52 -2.95 1.64 -0.77
N GLY A 53 -3.54 0.73 0.01
CA GLY A 53 -4.53 1.09 1.02
C GLY A 53 -5.80 1.73 0.46
N GLY A 54 -6.13 1.45 -0.81
CA GLY A 54 -7.35 1.92 -1.47
C GLY A 54 -7.16 3.24 -2.23
N TRP A 55 -5.93 3.72 -2.40
CA TRP A 55 -5.66 4.98 -3.11
C TRP A 55 -6.25 4.97 -4.52
N THR A 56 -5.91 3.96 -5.32
CA THR A 56 -6.38 3.86 -6.71
C THR A 56 -7.87 3.59 -6.86
N ALA A 57 -8.56 3.24 -5.77
CA ALA A 57 -10.00 2.93 -5.78
C ALA A 57 -10.90 4.13 -5.44
N GLN A 58 -10.32 5.27 -5.05
CA GLN A 58 -11.02 6.49 -4.65
C GLN A 58 -11.59 7.26 -5.85
#